data_AF-A0A944QL29-F1
#
_entry.id   AF-A0A944QL29-F1
#
_cell.length_a   1.000
_cell.length_b   1.000
_cell.length_c   1.000
_cell.angle_alpha   90.00
_cell.angle_beta   90.00
_cell.angle_gamma   90.00
#
_symmetry.space_group_name_H-M   'P 1'
#
loop_
_entity.id
_entity.type
_entity.pdbx_description
1 polymer ?
#
loop_
_entity_poly.entity_id
_entity_poly.type
_entity_poly.pdbx_seq_one_letter_code
_entity_poly.pdbx_strand_id
1 'polypeptide(L)'
;MTTTERRPGRPPLPKQRIIDAALQIIDEEGADALSLRTLATRLSSGTATLYRHVSGRAELIALVLDQLIGEARDGVGDISELPWDEACRRISTTLFEVLSRHGRAAALLAESVPVGKNALALRETLLTVLLDAGFTSDVAVRAVATLGHYVLGFAMQAEPPGTVAPVLEAETLAQLMDAQNYPNTTAIAQLIPRPLPEEFSFGLRCLLRGLQEQLLPE
;
A
#
# COMPACT_ATOMS: atom_id res chain seq x y z
N MET A 1 47.95 -29.69 -24.71
CA MET A 1 46.64 -29.04 -24.90
C MET A 1 45.75 -29.46 -23.74
N THR A 2 45.55 -28.59 -22.77
CA THR A 2 44.64 -28.81 -21.63
C THR A 2 43.62 -27.68 -21.66
N THR A 3 42.46 -27.95 -22.24
CA THR A 3 41.34 -27.02 -22.29
C THR A 3 40.62 -27.09 -20.94
N THR A 4 40.86 -26.10 -20.09
CA THR A 4 40.13 -25.94 -18.83
C THR A 4 38.67 -25.55 -19.15
N GLU A 5 37.73 -26.48 -18.99
CA GLU A 5 36.30 -26.19 -19.05
C GLU A 5 35.93 -25.19 -17.94
N ARG A 6 35.55 -23.97 -18.35
CA ARG A 6 34.89 -23.00 -17.48
C ARG A 6 33.54 -23.58 -17.08
N ARG A 7 33.37 -23.91 -15.80
CA ARG A 7 32.06 -24.21 -15.21
C ARG A 7 31.08 -23.08 -15.56
N PRO A 8 29.86 -23.38 -16.02
CA PRO A 8 28.84 -22.35 -16.25
C PRO A 8 28.63 -21.57 -14.94
N GLY A 9 28.82 -20.25 -14.99
CA GLY A 9 28.55 -19.38 -13.85
C GLY A 9 27.09 -19.51 -13.42
N ARG A 10 26.82 -19.38 -12.13
CA ARG A 10 25.45 -19.39 -11.59
C ARG A 10 24.60 -18.36 -12.35
N PRO A 11 23.37 -18.69 -12.80
CA PRO A 11 22.55 -17.78 -13.57
C PRO A 11 22.34 -16.45 -12.81
N PRO A 12 22.26 -15.31 -13.52
CA PRO A 12 22.10 -14.00 -12.90
C PRO A 12 20.81 -13.97 -12.08
N LEU A 13 20.89 -13.35 -10.90
CA LEU A 13 19.75 -13.24 -9.99
C LEU A 13 18.76 -12.22 -10.56
N PRO A 14 17.52 -12.63 -10.93
CA PRO A 14 16.56 -11.70 -11.48
C PRO A 14 16.25 -10.60 -10.46
N LYS A 15 16.16 -9.34 -10.91
CA LYS A 15 15.84 -8.19 -10.04
C LYS A 15 14.54 -8.42 -9.27
N GLN A 16 13.53 -9.03 -9.92
CA GLN A 16 12.27 -9.39 -9.29
C GLN A 16 12.47 -10.28 -8.06
N ARG A 17 13.30 -11.32 -8.15
CA ARG A 17 13.58 -12.23 -7.03
C ARG A 17 14.24 -11.52 -5.84
N ILE A 18 15.02 -10.47 -6.09
CA ILE A 18 15.61 -9.63 -5.03
C ILE A 18 14.51 -8.83 -4.31
N ILE A 19 13.59 -8.24 -5.08
CA ILE A 19 12.46 -7.45 -4.56
C ILE A 19 11.51 -8.36 -3.76
N ASP A 20 11.12 -9.51 -4.30
CA ASP A 20 10.21 -10.45 -3.64
C ASP A 20 10.78 -10.94 -2.30
N ALA A 21 12.08 -11.28 -2.26
CA ALA A 21 12.73 -11.71 -1.03
C ALA A 21 12.89 -10.56 -0.01
N ALA A 22 13.06 -9.32 -0.47
CA ALA A 22 13.09 -8.16 0.41
C ALA A 22 11.71 -7.90 1.04
N LEU A 23 10.64 -8.00 0.25
CA LEU A 23 9.26 -7.90 0.73
C LEU A 23 8.95 -8.99 1.78
N GLN A 24 9.32 -10.25 1.51
CA GLN A 24 9.15 -11.35 2.47
C GLN A 24 9.83 -11.07 3.82
N ILE A 25 11.07 -10.56 3.81
CA ILE A 25 11.77 -10.19 5.06
C ILE A 25 11.01 -9.08 5.80
N ILE A 26 10.52 -8.06 5.08
CA ILE A 26 9.76 -6.96 5.70
C ILE A 26 8.46 -7.48 6.33
N ASP A 27 7.74 -8.34 5.62
CA ASP A 27 6.46 -8.89 6.11
C ASP A 27 6.65 -9.82 7.31
N GLU A 28 7.68 -10.68 7.29
CA GLU A 28 7.93 -11.65 8.36
C GLU A 28 8.61 -11.03 9.58
N GLU A 29 9.66 -10.25 9.36
CA GLU A 29 10.62 -9.82 10.39
C GLU A 29 10.62 -8.31 10.64
N GLY A 30 9.89 -7.54 9.81
CA GLY A 30 9.85 -6.08 9.87
C GLY A 30 10.96 -5.42 9.06
N ALA A 31 10.79 -4.12 8.79
CA ALA A 31 11.70 -3.37 7.93
C ALA A 31 13.14 -3.33 8.46
N ASP A 32 13.34 -3.28 9.77
CA ASP A 32 14.67 -3.19 10.39
C ASP A 32 15.52 -4.44 10.19
N ALA A 33 14.89 -5.60 9.96
CA ALA A 33 15.58 -6.84 9.62
C ALA A 33 16.16 -6.81 8.20
N LEU A 34 15.64 -5.94 7.31
CA LEU A 34 16.09 -5.83 5.94
C LEU A 34 17.47 -5.17 5.87
N SER A 35 18.48 -6.00 5.59
CA SER A 35 19.83 -5.57 5.22
C SER A 35 20.31 -6.35 4.00
N LEU A 36 21.31 -5.83 3.28
CA LEU A 36 21.93 -6.59 2.18
C LEU A 36 22.53 -7.93 2.64
N ARG A 37 22.96 -8.02 3.90
CA ARG A 37 23.46 -9.28 4.48
C ARG A 37 22.33 -10.27 4.71
N THR A 38 21.24 -9.85 5.35
CA THR A 38 20.05 -10.69 5.57
C THR A 38 19.48 -11.17 4.24
N LEU A 39 19.37 -10.26 3.27
CA LEU A 39 18.89 -10.56 1.92
C LEU A 39 19.81 -11.52 1.16
N ALA A 40 21.13 -11.35 1.24
CA ALA A 40 22.10 -12.26 0.63
C ALA A 40 21.99 -13.67 1.21
N THR A 41 21.82 -13.80 2.53
CA THR A 41 21.57 -15.07 3.20
C THR A 41 20.27 -15.71 2.70
N ARG A 42 19.15 -14.96 2.70
CA ARG A 42 17.84 -15.43 2.23
C ARG A 42 17.89 -15.93 0.79
N LEU A 43 18.66 -15.26 -0.07
CA LEU A 43 18.81 -15.60 -1.49
C LEU A 43 19.93 -16.62 -1.76
N SER A 44 20.63 -17.10 -0.74
CA SER A 44 21.83 -17.94 -0.88
C SER A 44 22.84 -17.35 -1.89
N SER A 45 23.04 -16.03 -1.83
CA SER A 45 23.86 -15.22 -2.74
C SER A 45 24.94 -14.44 -1.97
N GLY A 46 25.84 -13.76 -2.67
CA GLY A 46 26.83 -12.86 -2.08
C GLY A 46 26.34 -11.41 -2.09
N THR A 47 26.67 -10.62 -1.06
CA THR A 47 26.36 -9.18 -1.00
C THR A 47 26.92 -8.41 -2.19
N ALA A 48 28.13 -8.74 -2.65
CA ALA A 48 28.74 -8.18 -3.86
C ALA A 48 27.91 -8.42 -5.13
N THR A 49 27.11 -9.49 -5.19
CA THR A 49 26.16 -9.72 -6.28
C THR A 49 24.96 -8.78 -6.16
N LEU A 50 24.42 -8.60 -4.96
CA LEU A 50 23.28 -7.70 -4.74
C LEU A 50 23.64 -6.24 -5.02
N TYR A 51 24.86 -5.80 -4.67
CA TYR A 51 25.34 -4.44 -4.99
C TYR A 51 25.38 -4.12 -6.50
N ARG A 52 25.37 -5.13 -7.38
CA ARG A 52 25.25 -4.91 -8.84
C ARG A 52 23.82 -4.59 -9.28
N HIS A 53 22.83 -4.86 -8.43
CA HIS A 53 21.41 -4.67 -8.74
C HIS A 53 20.79 -3.50 -7.97
N VAL A 54 21.33 -3.17 -6.78
CA VAL A 54 20.86 -2.11 -5.90
C VAL A 54 22.02 -1.44 -5.17
N SER A 55 21.90 -0.14 -4.93
CA SER A 55 22.85 0.71 -4.22
C SER A 55 22.78 0.56 -2.70
N GLY A 56 21.66 0.06 -2.15
CA GLY A 56 21.52 -0.15 -0.72
C GLY A 56 20.10 -0.43 -0.25
N ARG A 57 19.89 -0.40 1.09
CA ARG A 57 18.59 -0.66 1.75
C ARG A 57 17.51 0.32 1.30
N ALA A 58 17.83 1.61 1.19
CA ALA A 58 16.85 2.62 0.78
C ALA A 58 16.31 2.37 -0.64
N GLU A 59 17.17 2.01 -1.59
CA GLU A 59 16.72 1.64 -2.94
C GLU A 59 15.90 0.35 -2.93
N LEU A 60 16.28 -0.65 -2.11
CA LEU A 60 15.48 -1.88 -1.97
C LEU A 60 14.07 -1.58 -1.47
N ILE A 61 13.93 -0.74 -0.44
CA ILE A 61 12.62 -0.32 0.07
C ILE A 61 11.83 0.39 -1.03
N ALA A 62 12.43 1.35 -1.72
CA ALA A 62 11.76 2.06 -2.81
C ALA A 62 11.27 1.12 -3.93
N LEU A 63 12.07 0.11 -4.28
CA LEU A 63 11.70 -0.90 -5.28
C LEU A 63 10.58 -1.82 -4.81
N VAL A 64 10.59 -2.24 -3.54
CA VAL A 64 9.49 -3.02 -2.95
C VAL A 64 8.20 -2.22 -2.97
N LEU A 65 8.24 -0.97 -2.52
CA LEU A 65 7.07 -0.10 -2.49
C LEU A 65 6.52 0.18 -3.88
N ASP A 66 7.38 0.49 -4.86
CA ASP A 66 6.95 0.70 -6.24
C ASP A 66 6.39 -0.60 -6.86
N GLN A 67 6.89 -1.77 -6.46
CA GLN A 67 6.34 -3.06 -6.90
C GLN A 67 4.92 -3.29 -6.37
N LEU A 68 4.66 -3.00 -5.09
CA LEU A 68 3.31 -3.12 -4.51
C LEU A 68 2.31 -2.18 -5.22
N ILE A 69 2.73 -0.96 -5.53
CA ILE A 69 1.90 -0.03 -6.31
C ILE A 69 1.67 -0.57 -7.74
N GLY A 70 2.67 -1.23 -8.31
CA GLY A 70 2.56 -1.91 -9.61
C GLY A 70 1.52 -3.03 -9.61
N GLU A 71 1.57 -3.91 -8.60
CA GLU A 71 0.57 -4.97 -8.41
C GLU A 71 -0.84 -4.38 -8.31
N ALA A 72 -1.02 -3.31 -7.52
CA ALA A 72 -2.30 -2.64 -7.39
C ALA A 72 -2.78 -2.06 -8.73
N ARG A 73 -1.91 -1.34 -9.46
CA ARG A 73 -2.26 -0.77 -10.77
C ARG A 73 -2.66 -1.86 -11.76
N ASP A 74 -1.93 -2.97 -11.81
CA ASP A 74 -2.24 -4.07 -12.73
C ASP A 74 -3.55 -4.76 -12.34
N GLY A 75 -3.89 -4.80 -11.04
CA GLY A 75 -5.16 -5.32 -10.52
C GLY A 75 -6.38 -4.43 -10.73
N VAL A 76 -6.20 -3.12 -11.00
CA VAL A 76 -7.32 -2.19 -11.26
C VAL A 76 -8.11 -2.58 -12.52
N GLY A 77 -7.42 -3.15 -13.52
CA GLY A 77 -8.01 -3.51 -14.80
C GLY A 77 -8.39 -2.29 -15.64
N ASP A 78 -9.34 -2.49 -16.57
CA ASP A 78 -9.84 -1.41 -17.42
C ASP A 78 -10.85 -0.52 -16.68
N ILE A 79 -10.62 0.79 -16.76
CA ILE A 79 -11.42 1.85 -16.13
C ILE A 79 -11.84 2.93 -17.14
N SER A 80 -11.55 2.75 -18.42
CA SER A 80 -11.75 3.78 -19.46
C SER A 80 -13.21 4.20 -19.65
N GLU A 81 -14.17 3.30 -19.40
CA GLU A 81 -15.61 3.57 -19.51
C GLU A 81 -16.27 3.92 -18.16
N LEU A 82 -15.50 3.98 -17.07
CA LEU A 82 -16.07 4.24 -15.75
C LEU A 82 -16.26 5.73 -15.50
N PRO A 83 -17.35 6.13 -14.81
CA PRO A 83 -17.43 7.43 -14.17
C PRO A 83 -16.22 7.69 -13.26
N TRP A 84 -15.83 8.95 -13.13
CA TRP A 84 -14.61 9.34 -12.43
C TRP A 84 -14.56 8.87 -10.97
N ASP A 85 -15.71 8.87 -10.29
CA ASP A 85 -15.86 8.49 -8.89
C ASP A 85 -15.70 6.98 -8.73
N GLU A 86 -16.30 6.20 -9.63
CA GLU A 86 -16.15 4.75 -9.68
C GLU A 86 -14.73 4.32 -10.06
N ALA A 87 -14.06 5.04 -10.97
CA ALA A 87 -12.65 4.83 -11.29
C ALA A 87 -11.74 5.11 -10.09
N CYS A 88 -11.91 6.27 -9.43
CA CYS A 88 -11.19 6.60 -8.20
C CYS A 88 -11.45 5.56 -7.10
N ARG A 89 -12.71 5.15 -6.93
CA ARG A 89 -13.09 4.12 -5.95
C ARG A 89 -12.37 2.81 -6.21
N ARG A 90 -12.39 2.33 -7.46
CA ARG A 90 -11.73 1.08 -7.85
C ARG A 90 -10.22 1.15 -7.60
N ILE A 91 -9.58 2.22 -8.03
CA ILE A 91 -8.14 2.44 -7.80
C ILE A 91 -7.81 2.43 -6.30
N SER A 92 -8.54 3.19 -5.50
CA SER A 92 -8.32 3.26 -4.05
C SER A 92 -8.56 1.92 -3.36
N THR A 93 -9.62 1.20 -3.73
CA THR A 93 -9.91 -0.13 -3.18
C THR A 93 -8.83 -1.14 -3.53
N THR A 94 -8.41 -1.23 -4.80
CA THR A 94 -7.35 -2.17 -5.20
C THR A 94 -6.02 -1.86 -4.53
N LEU A 95 -5.67 -0.56 -4.42
CA LEU A 95 -4.45 -0.16 -3.71
C LEU A 95 -4.53 -0.49 -2.22
N PHE A 96 -5.67 -0.26 -1.57
CA PHE A 96 -5.91 -0.65 -0.18
C PHE A 96 -5.76 -2.17 0.01
N GLU A 97 -6.34 -2.98 -0.86
CA GLU A 97 -6.28 -4.44 -0.76
C GLU A 97 -4.83 -4.96 -0.86
N VAL A 98 -4.05 -4.46 -1.81
CA VAL A 98 -2.64 -4.86 -1.97
C VAL A 98 -1.81 -4.39 -0.78
N LEU A 99 -1.90 -3.11 -0.41
CA LEU A 99 -1.09 -2.58 0.69
C LEU A 99 -1.45 -3.21 2.04
N SER A 100 -2.72 -3.57 2.26
CA SER A 100 -3.17 -4.21 3.50
C SER A 100 -2.61 -5.61 3.70
N ARG A 101 -2.30 -6.34 2.62
CA ARG A 101 -1.60 -7.64 2.72
C ARG A 101 -0.16 -7.48 3.21
N HIS A 102 0.40 -6.28 3.03
CA HIS A 102 1.79 -5.93 3.31
C HIS A 102 1.88 -4.72 4.25
N GLY A 103 1.02 -4.65 5.29
CA GLY A 103 0.89 -3.46 6.16
C GLY A 103 2.21 -2.95 6.73
N ARG A 104 3.13 -3.85 7.08
CA ARG A 104 4.50 -3.53 7.54
C ARG A 104 5.35 -2.82 6.48
N ALA A 105 5.26 -3.26 5.23
CA ALA A 105 5.92 -2.59 4.12
C ALA A 105 5.20 -1.28 3.76
N ALA A 106 3.87 -1.29 3.72
CA ALA A 106 3.05 -0.11 3.42
C ALA A 106 3.36 1.06 4.38
N ALA A 107 3.59 0.79 5.67
CA ALA A 107 3.98 1.80 6.65
C ALA A 107 5.21 2.64 6.25
N LEU A 108 6.13 2.08 5.46
CA LEU A 108 7.32 2.79 4.97
C LEU A 108 6.99 3.87 3.92
N LEU A 109 5.80 3.83 3.31
CA LEU A 109 5.31 4.90 2.43
C LEU A 109 5.04 6.20 3.22
N ALA A 110 4.83 6.13 4.54
CA ALA A 110 4.65 7.33 5.36
C ALA A 110 5.95 8.16 5.50
N GLU A 111 7.10 7.52 5.26
CA GLU A 111 8.43 8.14 5.44
C GLU A 111 9.00 8.72 4.14
N SER A 112 8.35 8.49 2.99
CA SER A 112 8.91 8.88 1.69
C SER A 112 7.86 9.16 0.63
N VAL A 113 8.18 10.06 -0.30
CA VAL A 113 7.31 10.34 -1.46
C VAL A 113 7.54 9.26 -2.52
N PRO A 114 6.51 8.49 -2.93
CA PRO A 114 6.67 7.45 -3.94
C PRO A 114 6.87 8.08 -5.33
N VAL A 115 8.09 7.98 -5.85
CA VAL A 115 8.49 8.54 -7.17
C VAL A 115 8.95 7.46 -8.16
N GLY A 116 8.67 6.19 -7.86
CA GLY A 116 8.95 5.08 -8.74
C GLY A 116 8.06 5.07 -10.00
N LYS A 117 8.38 4.17 -10.95
CA LYS A 117 7.68 4.12 -12.24
C LYS A 117 6.20 3.81 -12.05
N ASN A 118 5.88 2.87 -11.17
CA ASN A 118 4.49 2.48 -10.95
C ASN A 118 3.72 3.53 -10.16
N ALA A 119 4.37 4.17 -9.19
CA ALA A 119 3.80 5.30 -8.45
C ALA A 119 3.44 6.49 -9.36
N LEU A 120 4.37 6.89 -10.22
CA LEU A 120 4.14 7.98 -11.18
C LEU A 120 3.04 7.62 -12.18
N ALA A 121 3.01 6.38 -12.68
CA ALA A 121 1.97 5.93 -13.59
C ALA A 121 0.58 5.93 -12.94
N LEU A 122 0.45 5.42 -11.70
CA LEU A 122 -0.82 5.42 -10.98
C LEU A 122 -1.31 6.85 -10.70
N ARG A 123 -0.38 7.75 -10.35
CA ARG A 123 -0.67 9.18 -10.19
C ARG A 123 -1.18 9.79 -11.49
N GLU A 124 -0.53 9.52 -12.62
CA GLU A 124 -0.95 10.02 -13.93
C GLU A 124 -2.36 9.52 -14.30
N THR A 125 -2.66 8.24 -14.03
CA THR A 125 -3.99 7.68 -14.25
C THR A 125 -5.06 8.41 -13.44
N LEU A 126 -4.85 8.62 -12.14
CA LEU A 126 -5.82 9.35 -11.30
C LEU A 126 -5.97 10.82 -11.73
N LEU A 127 -4.86 11.49 -12.07
CA LEU A 127 -4.92 12.87 -12.56
C LEU A 127 -5.71 12.95 -13.87
N THR A 128 -5.48 12.02 -14.80
CA THR A 128 -6.22 11.96 -16.07
C THR A 128 -7.72 11.80 -15.82
N VAL A 129 -8.12 10.81 -15.00
CA VAL A 129 -9.52 10.57 -14.63
C VAL A 129 -10.20 11.83 -14.06
N LEU A 130 -9.52 12.55 -13.17
CA LEU A 130 -10.07 13.75 -12.55
C LEU A 130 -10.11 14.95 -13.51
N LEU A 131 -9.05 15.17 -14.27
CA LEU A 131 -8.99 16.29 -15.22
C LEU A 131 -10.02 16.13 -16.34
N ASP A 132 -10.19 14.92 -16.88
CA ASP A 132 -11.20 14.61 -17.90
C ASP A 132 -12.63 14.77 -17.38
N ALA A 133 -12.85 14.56 -16.08
CA ALA A 133 -14.13 14.81 -15.41
C ALA A 133 -14.43 16.30 -15.17
N GLY A 134 -13.50 17.21 -15.47
CA GLY A 134 -13.68 18.65 -15.32
C GLY A 134 -13.20 19.23 -13.99
N PHE A 135 -12.44 18.47 -13.19
CA PHE A 135 -11.77 19.05 -12.03
C PHE A 135 -10.66 20.01 -12.45
N THR A 136 -10.48 21.11 -11.70
CA THR A 136 -9.29 21.97 -11.86
C THR A 136 -8.03 21.20 -11.46
N SER A 137 -6.88 21.53 -12.03
CA SER A 137 -5.60 20.88 -11.69
C SER A 137 -5.25 20.98 -10.21
N ASP A 138 -5.61 22.08 -9.58
CA ASP A 138 -5.39 22.34 -8.15
C ASP A 138 -6.23 21.39 -7.26
N VAL A 139 -7.50 21.17 -7.63
CA VAL A 139 -8.36 20.16 -6.96
C VAL A 139 -7.89 18.75 -7.26
N ALA A 140 -7.53 18.43 -8.51
CA ALA A 140 -7.09 17.09 -8.90
C ALA A 140 -5.82 16.65 -8.12
N VAL A 141 -4.82 17.53 -7.99
CA VAL A 141 -3.60 17.22 -7.21
C VAL A 141 -3.92 16.96 -5.75
N ARG A 142 -4.82 17.76 -5.14
CA ARG A 142 -5.26 17.54 -3.75
C ARG A 142 -6.07 16.25 -3.60
N ALA A 143 -6.95 15.93 -4.55
CA ALA A 143 -7.74 14.71 -4.54
C ALA A 143 -6.84 13.47 -4.57
N VAL A 144 -5.84 13.43 -5.47
CA VAL A 144 -4.88 12.32 -5.54
C VAL A 144 -4.12 12.15 -4.22
N ALA A 145 -3.64 13.24 -3.64
CA ALA A 145 -2.94 13.19 -2.35
C ALA A 145 -3.86 12.69 -1.23
N THR A 146 -5.08 13.22 -1.15
CA THR A 146 -6.08 12.82 -0.14
C THR A 146 -6.45 11.34 -0.25
N LEU A 147 -6.71 10.84 -1.45
CA LEU A 147 -7.01 9.41 -1.68
C LEU A 147 -5.81 8.54 -1.29
N GLY A 148 -4.60 8.94 -1.66
CA GLY A 148 -3.38 8.22 -1.29
C GLY A 148 -3.15 8.16 0.22
N HIS A 149 -3.28 9.29 0.93
CA HIS A 149 -3.16 9.34 2.39
C HIS A 149 -4.25 8.50 3.09
N TYR A 150 -5.49 8.55 2.57
CA TYR A 150 -6.60 7.77 3.09
C TYR A 150 -6.32 6.26 2.99
N VAL A 151 -5.91 5.80 1.80
CA VAL A 151 -5.55 4.40 1.56
C VAL A 151 -4.39 3.97 2.46
N LEU A 152 -3.33 4.78 2.55
CA LEU A 152 -2.17 4.47 3.38
C LEU A 152 -2.53 4.35 4.87
N GLY A 153 -3.30 5.30 5.39
CA GLY A 153 -3.71 5.30 6.80
C GLY A 153 -4.52 4.06 7.19
N PHE A 154 -5.38 3.56 6.30
CA PHE A 154 -6.09 2.30 6.52
C PHE A 154 -5.19 1.09 6.32
N ALA A 155 -4.35 1.06 5.28
CA ALA A 155 -3.47 -0.08 5.02
C ALA A 155 -2.44 -0.32 6.14
N MET A 156 -1.97 0.74 6.81
CA MET A 156 -1.06 0.63 7.96
C MET A 156 -1.69 0.00 9.20
N GLN A 157 -3.02 0.03 9.31
CA GLN A 157 -3.77 -0.59 10.40
C GLN A 157 -4.13 -2.05 10.08
N ALA A 158 -3.91 -2.49 8.85
CA ALA A 158 -4.15 -3.88 8.49
C ALA A 158 -3.13 -4.77 9.22
N GLU A 159 -3.66 -5.71 9.99
CA GLU A 159 -2.85 -6.72 10.63
C GLU A 159 -2.29 -7.73 9.61
N PRO A 160 -1.10 -8.31 9.84
CA PRO A 160 -0.57 -9.36 9.00
C PRO A 160 -1.55 -10.53 8.86
N PRO A 161 -1.59 -11.20 7.69
CA PRO A 161 -2.39 -12.41 7.52
C PRO A 161 -2.07 -13.45 8.60
N GLY A 162 -3.10 -13.93 9.31
CA GLY A 162 -2.96 -14.90 10.40
C GLY A 162 -2.83 -14.28 11.80
N THR A 163 -2.73 -12.96 11.90
CA THR A 163 -2.91 -12.23 13.16
C THR A 163 -4.39 -12.01 13.39
N VAL A 164 -4.92 -12.52 14.51
CA VAL A 164 -6.23 -12.11 15.01
C VAL A 164 -6.03 -10.81 15.76
N ALA A 165 -6.40 -9.69 15.14
CA ALA A 165 -6.50 -8.43 15.87
C ALA A 165 -7.43 -8.69 17.07
N PRO A 166 -7.08 -8.26 18.30
CA PRO A 166 -8.05 -8.21 19.37
C PRO A 166 -9.08 -7.16 18.97
N VAL A 167 -10.13 -7.58 18.26
CA VAL A 167 -11.35 -6.81 18.18
C VAL A 167 -11.82 -6.73 19.62
N LEU A 168 -11.75 -5.54 20.22
CA LEU A 168 -12.34 -5.36 21.54
C LEU A 168 -13.80 -5.77 21.42
N GLU A 169 -14.15 -6.90 22.02
CA GLU A 169 -15.51 -7.40 21.99
C GLU A 169 -16.42 -6.30 22.55
N ALA A 170 -17.59 -6.11 21.95
CA ALA A 170 -18.53 -5.07 22.37
C ALA A 170 -18.80 -5.12 23.88
N GLU A 171 -18.81 -6.31 24.47
CA GLU A 171 -18.98 -6.53 25.92
C GLU A 171 -17.77 -6.02 26.73
N THR A 172 -16.55 -6.32 26.29
CA THR A 172 -15.31 -5.82 26.91
C THR A 172 -15.24 -4.29 26.80
N LEU A 173 -15.62 -3.75 25.65
CA LEU A 173 -15.66 -2.31 25.40
C LEU A 173 -16.69 -1.61 26.30
N ALA A 174 -17.89 -2.20 26.45
CA ALA A 174 -18.93 -1.69 27.33
C ALA A 174 -18.54 -1.74 28.82
N GLN A 175 -17.81 -2.78 29.26
CA GLN A 175 -17.31 -2.90 30.63
C GLN A 175 -16.24 -1.86 30.98
N LEU A 176 -15.46 -1.41 29.99
CA LEU A 176 -14.42 -0.39 30.17
C LEU A 176 -14.98 1.05 30.16
N MET A 177 -16.22 1.25 29.71
CA MET A 177 -16.81 2.57 29.54
C MET A 177 -17.81 2.90 30.64
N ASP A 178 -17.43 3.83 31.49
CA ASP A 178 -18.35 4.46 32.43
C ASP A 178 -19.36 5.37 31.70
N ALA A 179 -20.64 5.01 31.75
CA ALA A 179 -21.72 5.77 31.13
C ALA A 179 -21.85 7.20 31.69
N GLN A 180 -21.37 7.45 32.92
CA GLN A 180 -21.37 8.79 33.50
C GLN A 180 -20.38 9.71 32.79
N ASN A 181 -19.25 9.17 32.36
CA ASN A 181 -18.17 9.93 31.71
C ASN A 181 -18.22 9.83 30.18
N TYR A 182 -18.80 8.76 29.61
CA TYR A 182 -18.82 8.47 28.17
C TYR A 182 -20.21 8.07 27.66
N PRO A 183 -21.27 8.88 27.90
CA PRO A 183 -22.65 8.48 27.65
C PRO A 183 -22.92 8.07 26.19
N ASN A 184 -22.33 8.77 25.22
CA ASN A 184 -22.50 8.44 23.81
C ASN A 184 -21.78 7.14 23.43
N THR A 185 -20.53 6.97 23.84
CA THR A 185 -19.71 5.80 23.50
C THR A 185 -20.31 4.53 24.10
N THR A 186 -20.78 4.60 25.36
CA THR A 186 -21.49 3.48 26.00
C THR A 186 -22.79 3.16 25.27
N ALA A 187 -23.57 4.18 24.86
CA ALA A 187 -24.85 3.96 24.19
C ALA A 187 -24.74 3.21 22.85
N ILE A 188 -23.61 3.35 22.15
CA ILE A 188 -23.37 2.71 20.84
C ILE A 188 -22.27 1.67 20.87
N ALA A 189 -21.80 1.21 22.04
CA ALA A 189 -20.62 0.35 22.16
C ALA A 189 -20.67 -0.92 21.27
N GLN A 190 -21.87 -1.46 21.04
CA GLN A 190 -22.09 -2.62 20.17
C GLN A 190 -21.89 -2.34 18.67
N LEU A 191 -21.94 -1.06 18.27
CA LEU A 191 -21.78 -0.63 16.89
C LEU A 191 -20.33 -0.22 16.56
N ILE A 192 -19.47 -0.06 17.58
CA ILE A 192 -18.10 0.44 17.45
C ILE A 192 -17.17 -0.58 16.79
N PRO A 193 -17.16 -1.88 17.16
CA PRO A 193 -16.35 -2.85 16.45
C PRO A 193 -16.81 -2.97 15.00
N ARG A 194 -15.99 -2.52 14.06
CA ARG A 194 -16.25 -2.62 12.63
C ARG A 194 -15.05 -3.23 11.90
N PRO A 195 -15.29 -4.11 10.91
CA PRO A 195 -14.21 -4.55 10.05
C PRO A 195 -13.58 -3.37 9.33
N LEU A 196 -12.25 -3.29 9.36
CA LEU A 196 -11.47 -2.22 8.72
C LEU A 196 -11.85 -1.99 7.22
N PRO A 197 -12.13 -3.02 6.40
CA PRO A 197 -12.59 -2.82 5.03
C PRO A 197 -13.95 -2.12 4.90
N GLU A 198 -14.85 -2.29 5.88
CA GLU A 198 -16.14 -1.61 5.90
C GLU A 198 -15.97 -0.12 6.22
N GLU A 199 -15.13 0.20 7.21
CA GLU A 199 -14.79 1.58 7.57
C GLU A 199 -14.07 2.30 6.43
N PHE A 200 -13.12 1.61 5.77
CA PHE A 200 -12.46 2.09 4.56
C PHE A 200 -13.47 2.42 3.45
N SER A 201 -14.40 1.50 3.20
CA SER A 201 -15.40 1.67 2.14
C SER A 201 -16.36 2.82 2.47
N PHE A 202 -16.71 3.00 3.75
CA PHE A 202 -17.56 4.09 4.21
C PHE A 202 -16.88 5.44 4.01
N GLY A 203 -15.67 5.62 4.53
CA GLY A 203 -14.97 6.90 4.43
C GLY A 203 -14.60 7.24 2.99
N LEU A 204 -14.22 6.25 2.16
CA LEU A 204 -13.98 6.48 0.73
C LEU A 204 -15.21 7.03 0.02
N ARG A 205 -16.41 6.49 0.28
CA ARG A 205 -17.66 7.04 -0.29
C ARG A 205 -17.91 8.48 0.17
N CYS A 206 -17.66 8.79 1.44
CA CYS A 206 -17.78 10.15 1.95
C CYS A 206 -16.80 11.11 1.26
N LEU A 207 -15.54 10.69 1.07
CA LEU A 207 -14.52 11.48 0.40
C LEU A 207 -14.89 11.75 -1.06
N LEU A 208 -15.29 10.73 -1.82
CA LEU A 208 -15.68 10.88 -3.22
C LEU A 208 -16.90 11.79 -3.36
N ARG A 209 -17.90 11.66 -2.47
CA ARG A 209 -19.05 12.57 -2.46
C ARG A 209 -18.65 14.02 -2.16
N GLY A 210 -17.71 14.24 -1.23
CA GLY A 210 -17.18 15.58 -0.96
C GLY A 210 -16.38 16.15 -2.13
N LEU A 211 -15.66 15.30 -2.86
CA LEU A 211 -14.97 15.71 -4.10
C LEU A 211 -15.94 16.09 -5.20
N GLN A 212 -17.08 15.40 -5.34
CA GLN A 212 -18.11 15.76 -6.34
C GLN A 212 -18.59 17.22 -6.20
N GLU A 213 -18.60 17.79 -4.99
CA GLU A 213 -18.95 19.19 -4.74
C GLU A 213 -17.88 20.19 -5.22
N GLN A 214 -16.67 19.72 -5.52
CA GLN A 214 -15.57 20.51 -6.07
C GLN A 214 -15.49 20.44 -7.60
N LEU A 215 -16.38 19.68 -8.24
CA LEU A 215 -16.50 19.66 -9.70
C LEU A 215 -16.98 21.05 -10.16
N LEU A 216 -16.42 21.56 -11.26
CA LEU A 216 -16.93 22.79 -11.84
C LEU A 216 -18.40 22.59 -12.23
N PRO A 217 -19.30 23.56 -11.92
CA PRO A 217 -20.66 23.49 -12.43
C PRO A 217 -20.64 23.51 -13.97
N GLU A 218 -21.52 22.72 -14.59
CA GLU A 218 -21.76 22.71 -16.05
C GLU A 218 -22.14 24.10 -16.58
#